data_AF-L7LGH7-F1
#
_entry.id   AF-L7LGH7-F1
#
_cell.length_a   1.000
_cell.length_b   1.000
_cell.length_c   1.000
_cell.angle_alpha   90.00
_cell.angle_beta   90.00
_cell.angle_gamma   90.00
#
_symmetry.space_group_name_H-M   'P 1'
#
loop_
_entity.id
_entity.type
_entity.pdbx_description
1 polymer ?
#
loop_
_entity_poly.entity_id
_entity_poly.type
_entity_poly.pdbx_seq_one_letter_code
_entity_poly.pdbx_strand_id
1 'polypeptide(L)'
;MTAPWNPDALWIKAKLFINHALDDDEPRDFDERALWASLALELLAKAALARVSPLLIAVPNEDGHNLLVASGLVQGEARFTSVQARTLFSRCAKAFKPFNEK
;
A
#
# COMPACT_ATOMS: atom_id res chain seq x y z
N MET A 1 14.04 -13.01 -2.04
CA MET A 1 12.66 -12.71 -1.58
C MET A 1 12.44 -11.21 -1.74
N THR A 2 11.32 -10.79 -2.35
CA THR A 2 11.00 -9.37 -2.52
C THR A 2 10.44 -8.80 -1.21
N ALA A 3 10.97 -7.68 -0.74
CA ALA A 3 10.50 -7.05 0.50
C ALA A 3 9.01 -6.66 0.40
N PRO A 4 8.20 -6.79 1.46
CA PRO A 4 6.77 -6.48 1.40
C PRO A 4 6.45 -4.99 1.16
N TRP A 5 7.43 -4.11 1.38
CA TRP A 5 7.37 -2.68 1.05
C TRP A 5 8.03 -2.32 -0.29
N ASN A 6 8.39 -3.30 -1.13
CA ASN A 6 8.96 -3.01 -2.43
C ASN A 6 7.94 -2.25 -3.31
N PRO A 7 8.25 -1.03 -3.79
CA PRO A 7 7.28 -0.19 -4.49
C PRO A 7 6.81 -0.78 -5.82
N ASP A 8 7.69 -1.46 -6.56
CA ASP A 8 7.34 -2.07 -7.85
C ASP A 8 6.43 -3.28 -7.67
N ALA A 9 6.68 -4.11 -6.66
CA ALA A 9 5.82 -5.24 -6.33
C ALA A 9 4.44 -4.77 -5.86
N LEU A 10 4.37 -3.71 -5.04
CA LEU A 10 3.12 -3.08 -4.63
C LEU A 10 2.36 -2.50 -5.83
N TRP A 11 3.06 -1.84 -6.75
CA TRP A 11 2.47 -1.30 -7.98
C TRP A 11 1.90 -2.39 -8.89
N ILE A 12 2.65 -3.48 -9.09
CA ILE A 12 2.16 -4.65 -9.87
C ILE A 12 0.89 -5.22 -9.24
N LYS A 13 0.85 -5.36 -7.91
CA LYS A 13 -0.33 -5.86 -7.21
C LYS A 13 -1.52 -4.90 -7.33
N ALA A 14 -1.29 -3.59 -7.23
CA ALA A 14 -2.33 -2.58 -7.44
C ALA A 14 -2.94 -2.70 -8.85
N LYS A 15 -2.11 -2.88 -9.89
CA LYS A 15 -2.55 -3.11 -11.26
C LYS A 15 -3.38 -4.39 -11.40
N LEU A 16 -2.93 -5.49 -10.78
CA LEU A 16 -3.67 -6.75 -10.79
C LEU A 16 -5.08 -6.56 -10.20
N PHE A 17 -5.16 -5.86 -9.06
CA PHE A 17 -6.42 -5.70 -8.33
C PHE A 17 -7.39 -4.76 -9.07
N ILE A 18 -6.90 -3.67 -9.67
CA ILE A 18 -7.77 -2.78 -10.43
C ILE A 18 -8.22 -3.42 -11.75
N ASN A 19 -7.35 -4.19 -12.41
CA ASN A 19 -7.74 -4.95 -13.60
C ASN A 19 -8.82 -5.96 -13.24
N HIS A 20 -8.65 -6.70 -12.14
CA HIS A 20 -9.69 -7.61 -11.67
C HIS A 20 -10.99 -6.87 -11.34
N ALA A 21 -10.96 -5.73 -10.65
CA ALA A 21 -12.18 -4.95 -10.35
C ALA A 21 -12.94 -4.45 -11.61
N LEU A 22 -12.20 -4.14 -12.67
CA LEU A 22 -12.73 -3.53 -13.90
C LEU A 22 -12.94 -4.52 -15.05
N ASP A 23 -12.57 -5.78 -14.87
CA ASP A 23 -12.75 -6.82 -15.89
C ASP A 23 -14.25 -7.12 -16.06
N ASP A 24 -14.76 -6.82 -17.25
CA ASP A 24 -16.16 -6.99 -17.64
C ASP A 24 -16.45 -8.39 -18.20
N ASP A 25 -15.41 -9.20 -18.49
CA ASP A 25 -15.57 -10.57 -18.99
C ASP A 25 -15.96 -11.56 -17.88
N GLU A 26 -15.66 -11.23 -16.62
CA GLU A 26 -16.01 -12.02 -15.44
C GLU A 26 -17.12 -11.32 -14.62
N PRO A 27 -18.36 -11.85 -14.63
CA PRO A 27 -19.48 -11.19 -13.96
C PRO A 27 -19.29 -11.22 -12.45
N ARG A 28 -19.08 -10.04 -11.86
CA ARG A 28 -19.02 -9.79 -10.41
C ARG A 28 -20.06 -8.76 -10.01
N ASP A 29 -20.56 -8.85 -8.78
CA ASP A 29 -21.46 -7.83 -8.25
C ASP A 29 -20.72 -6.50 -8.02
N PHE A 30 -21.50 -5.44 -7.80
CA PHE A 30 -20.92 -4.11 -7.58
C PHE A 30 -20.03 -4.07 -6.32
N ASP A 31 -20.44 -4.74 -5.24
CA ASP A 31 -19.77 -4.67 -3.94
C ASP A 31 -18.38 -5.32 -4.00
N GLU A 32 -18.27 -6.46 -4.69
CA GLU A 32 -17.02 -7.15 -4.96
C GLU A 32 -16.09 -6.30 -5.83
N ARG A 33 -16.61 -5.73 -6.92
CA ARG A 33 -15.83 -4.81 -7.78
C ARG A 33 -15.33 -3.61 -6.98
N ALA A 34 -16.19 -2.99 -6.19
CA ALA A 34 -15.86 -1.85 -5.34
C ALA A 34 -14.81 -2.22 -4.28
N LEU A 35 -14.91 -3.41 -3.68
CA LEU A 35 -13.90 -3.92 -2.75
C LEU A 35 -12.54 -4.04 -3.42
N TRP A 36 -12.44 -4.72 -4.57
CA TRP A 36 -11.17 -4.87 -5.29
C TRP A 36 -10.58 -3.54 -5.73
N ALA A 37 -11.41 -2.62 -6.22
CA ALA A 37 -10.97 -1.26 -6.57
C ALA A 37 -10.43 -0.51 -5.34
N SER A 38 -11.09 -0.62 -4.19
CA SER A 38 -10.63 0.03 -2.94
C SER A 38 -9.28 -0.53 -2.46
N LEU A 39 -9.09 -1.85 -2.55
CA LEU A 39 -7.82 -2.51 -2.21
C LEU A 39 -6.71 -2.11 -3.19
N ALA A 40 -7.03 -1.94 -4.47
CA ALA A 40 -6.10 -1.44 -5.48
C ALA A 40 -5.62 -0.02 -5.15
N LEU A 41 -6.54 0.87 -4.75
CA LEU A 41 -6.20 2.23 -4.33
C LEU A 41 -5.31 2.25 -3.08
N GLU A 42 -5.58 1.38 -2.09
CA GLU A 42 -4.72 1.26 -0.91
C GLU A 42 -3.30 0.80 -1.32
N LEU A 43 -3.18 -0.20 -2.19
CA LEU A 43 -1.89 -0.69 -2.70
C LEU A 43 -1.15 0.38 -3.52
N LEU A 44 -1.87 1.17 -4.32
CA LEU A 44 -1.31 2.27 -5.09
C LEU A 44 -0.72 3.35 -4.18
N ALA A 45 -1.46 3.75 -3.13
CA ALA A 45 -0.95 4.68 -2.14
C ALA A 45 0.30 4.15 -1.43
N LYS A 46 0.32 2.84 -1.07
CA LYS A 46 1.51 2.19 -0.52
C LYS A 46 2.69 2.26 -1.49
N ALA A 47 2.48 1.93 -2.76
CA ALA A 47 3.53 1.97 -3.78
C ALA A 47 4.12 3.38 -3.95
N ALA A 48 3.26 4.40 -4.02
CA ALA A 48 3.67 5.79 -4.17
C ALA A 48 4.52 6.28 -2.99
N LEU A 49 4.08 6.02 -1.75
CA LEU A 49 4.80 6.39 -0.54
C LEU A 49 6.07 5.57 -0.36
N ALA A 50 6.04 4.26 -0.57
CA ALA A 50 7.20 3.38 -0.43
C ALA A 50 8.31 3.71 -1.44
N ARG A 51 7.96 4.24 -2.62
CA ARG A 51 8.93 4.74 -3.61
C ARG A 51 9.70 5.95 -3.11
N VAL A 52 9.13 6.75 -2.21
CA VAL A 52 9.83 7.83 -1.51
C VAL A 52 10.61 7.27 -0.32
N SER A 53 9.95 6.50 0.54
CA SER A 53 10.59 5.77 1.64
C SER A 53 9.66 4.70 2.20
N PRO A 54 10.14 3.47 2.48
CA PRO A 54 9.32 2.41 3.08
C PRO A 54 8.84 2.75 4.50
N LEU A 55 9.49 3.69 5.18
CA LEU A 55 9.06 4.20 6.49
C LEU A 55 7.69 4.89 6.43
N LEU A 56 7.34 5.48 5.28
CA LEU A 56 6.07 6.17 5.08
C LEU A 56 4.87 5.24 5.02
N ILE A 57 5.08 3.93 4.99
CA ILE A 57 4.00 2.94 5.03
C ILE A 57 4.07 2.02 6.24
N ALA A 58 5.16 2.05 7.02
CA ALA A 58 5.31 1.28 8.24
C ALA A 58 4.35 1.74 9.35
N VAL A 59 3.75 0.79 10.08
CA VAL A 59 3.00 1.08 11.32
C VAL A 59 4.00 1.44 12.43
N PRO A 60 3.91 2.64 13.01
CA PRO A 60 4.70 2.96 14.19
C PRO A 60 4.18 2.17 15.40
N ASN A 61 5.11 1.62 16.19
CA ASN A 61 4.84 1.00 17.49
C ASN A 61 5.94 1.43 18.48
N GLU A 62 5.72 1.19 19.77
CA GLU A 62 6.66 1.61 20.84
C GLU A 62 8.06 1.06 20.63
N ASP A 63 8.19 -0.21 20.25
CA ASP A 63 9.47 -0.86 19.97
C ASP A 63 10.12 -0.41 18.64
N GLY A 64 9.44 0.42 17.84
CA GLY A 64 9.93 0.90 16.55
C GLY A 64 10.16 -0.19 15.50
N HIS A 65 9.69 -1.41 15.75
CA HIS A 65 10.07 -2.61 15.00
C HIS A 65 9.86 -2.48 13.49
N ASN A 66 8.67 -2.07 13.03
CA ASN A 66 8.40 -1.93 11.60
C ASN A 66 9.28 -0.84 10.94
N LEU A 67 9.67 0.19 11.70
CA LEU A 67 10.57 1.24 11.22
C LEU A 67 12.01 0.73 11.09
N LEU A 68 12.47 -0.05 12.07
CA LEU A 68 13.80 -0.68 12.05
C LEU A 68 13.93 -1.70 10.90
N VAL A 69 12.89 -2.49 10.66
CA VAL A 69 12.82 -3.43 9.54
C VAL A 69 12.77 -2.69 8.19
N ALA A 70 11.89 -1.68 8.06
CA ALA A 70 11.76 -0.92 6.81
C ALA A 70 12.99 -0.05 6.49
N SER A 71 13.74 0.38 7.51
CA SER A 71 15.03 1.09 7.33
C SER A 71 16.20 0.15 7.01
N GLY A 72 16.02 -1.16 7.11
CA GLY A 72 17.08 -2.15 6.87
C GLY A 72 18.05 -2.33 8.03
N LEU A 73 17.78 -1.73 9.20
CA LEU A 73 18.62 -1.84 10.39
C LEU A 73 18.47 -3.18 11.12
N VAL A 74 17.31 -3.82 10.98
CA VAL A 74 17.04 -5.16 11.52
C VAL A 74 16.71 -6.11 10.38
N GLN A 75 17.45 -7.21 10.29
CA GLN A 75 17.20 -8.30 9.34
C GLN A 75 16.57 -9.49 10.08
N GLY A 76 15.47 -10.02 9.57
CA GLY A 76 14.79 -11.20 10.11
C GLY A 76 13.40 -11.41 9.49
N GLU A 77 12.79 -12.58 9.72
CA GLU A 77 11.42 -12.97 9.31
C GLU A 77 10.31 -12.13 9.97
N ALA A 78 10.64 -10.95 10.45
CA ALA A 78 9.77 -10.19 11.28
C ALA A 78 8.66 -9.56 10.42
N ARG A 79 7.41 -9.85 10.81
CA ARG A 79 6.21 -9.50 10.05
C ARG A 79 6.05 -7.99 9.96
N PHE A 80 6.46 -7.42 8.83
CA PHE A 80 6.21 -6.02 8.53
C PHE A 80 4.71 -5.75 8.43
N THR A 81 4.25 -4.76 9.18
CA THR A 81 2.86 -4.30 9.13
C THR A 81 2.80 -2.90 8.54
N SER A 82 1.98 -2.73 7.51
CA SER A 82 1.70 -1.43 6.89
C SER A 82 0.53 -0.71 7.55
N VAL A 83 0.54 0.62 7.57
CA VAL A 83 -0.60 1.44 8.01
C VAL A 83 -1.84 1.23 7.13
N GLN A 84 -3.01 1.53 7.68
CA GLN A 84 -4.31 1.42 7.01
C GLN A 84 -4.52 2.51 5.95
N ALA A 85 -5.46 2.28 5.02
CA ALA A 85 -5.84 3.20 3.93
C ALA A 85 -6.00 4.66 4.36
N ARG A 86 -6.73 4.93 5.46
CA ARG A 86 -6.94 6.28 5.98
C ARG A 86 -5.63 7.04 6.22
N THR A 87 -4.66 6.38 6.83
CA THR A 87 -3.34 6.98 7.11
C THR A 87 -2.52 7.15 5.84
N LEU A 88 -2.62 6.20 4.90
CA LEU A 88 -1.93 6.29 3.60
C LEU A 88 -2.44 7.48 2.79
N PHE A 89 -3.75 7.63 2.66
CA PHE A 89 -4.34 8.74 1.92
C PHE A 89 -4.01 10.10 2.55
N SER A 90 -4.02 10.19 3.89
CA SER A 90 -3.56 11.41 4.58
C SER A 90 -2.09 11.74 4.36
N ARG A 91 -1.22 10.71 4.31
CA ARG A 91 0.18 10.90 3.95
C ARG A 91 0.32 11.32 2.48
N CYS A 92 -0.44 10.71 1.56
CA CYS A 92 -0.45 11.08 0.15
C CYS A 92 -0.92 12.52 -0.07
N ALA A 93 -1.99 12.98 0.58
CA ALA A 93 -2.48 14.35 0.47
C ALA A 93 -1.44 15.38 0.94
N LYS A 94 -0.63 15.03 1.95
CA LYS A 94 0.48 15.88 2.43
C LYS A 94 1.70 15.83 1.52
N ALA A 95 2.03 14.67 0.97
CA ALA A 95 3.25 14.46 0.17
C ALA A 95 3.08 14.81 -1.31
N PHE A 96 1.88 14.63 -1.87
CA PHE A 96 1.59 14.76 -3.29
C PHE A 96 0.46 15.77 -3.49
N LYS A 97 0.80 17.03 -3.79
CA LYS A 97 -0.16 18.15 -3.90
C LYS A 97 -1.41 17.88 -4.76
N PRO A 98 -1.35 17.15 -5.89
CA PRO A 98 -2.54 16.88 -6.70
C PRO A 98 -3.48 15.81 -6.09
N PHE A 99 -3.07 15.10 -5.05
CA PHE A 99 -3.85 14.00 -4.47
C PHE A 99 -4.96 14.55 -3.57
N ASN A 100 -6.20 14.15 -3.85
CA ASN A 100 -7.35 14.43 -3.02
C ASN A 100 -7.74 13.18 -2.21
N GLU A 101 -7.81 13.31 -0.88
CA GLU A 101 -8.20 12.24 0.04
C GLU A 101 -9.71 12.20 0.35
N LYS A 102 -10.51 13.12 -0.23
CA LYS A 102 -11.94 13.30 -0.01
C LYS A 102 -12.76 13.14 -1.27
#